data_AF-A0A7W1IT88-F1
#
_entry.id   AF-A0A7W1IT88-F1
#
_cell.length_a   1.000
_cell.length_b   1.000
_cell.length_c   1.000
_cell.angle_alpha   90.00
_cell.angle_beta   90.00
_cell.angle_gamma   90.00
#
_symmetry.space_group_name_H-M   'P 1'
#
loop_
_entity.id
_entity.type
_entity.pdbx_description
1 polymer ?
#
loop_
_entity_poly.entity_id
_entity_poly.type
_entity_poly.pdbx_seq_one_letter_code
_entity_poly.pdbx_strand_id
1 'polypeptide(L)'
;IYLDFSRQNADRETLGLLLDLAASAGLTGKLRAMAAGERINRSEDRSVLHMALRADKGERLIVDGVDVVAEVHAVLKRIEAFAGAVRAGKRTGATGKRLTDVVAIGIGGSYLGPEFVHEALRTDPACAKAASGRRLRFLANVDPIDVARALEGLDPATTLVVVISKTFTTAETMLNAKTVRDWLLKGLKRPKPAAVIAKHMIAVSTNLEAVAGFGIDPANAFGFWDWVGGRYSVCSAVGVLPLALTYGMKPVREFLAGARSIDRHLLEAPLERNLPVLLGLFGIWNSSFLGRTSRALLPYCQALHKLAPHIQQVDMESNGKRVDLDGGELGFSAGEVDFGEPGTNGQHSFYQLLHQGQVVPADFIGFRASQQPRALKGEPVANHDELMANFFAQPDALAVGKTAEQCRAEGVSDALVPHKVFAGNRPSNVLLLERLGPYSCGQLLALYEHRTAVQGFVWGLNSFDQWGVELGKVLAKQVRTQLASSRRAGGSVAGFNPSTSALLERYLGGAQRVGGQAKTKTRTGAKAGRSTK
;
A
#
# COMPACT_ATOMS: atom_id res chain seq x y z
N ILE A 1 14.04 9.87 15.33
CA ILE A 1 13.95 8.41 15.15
C ILE A 1 15.27 7.84 15.61
N TYR A 2 15.25 6.86 16.50
CA TYR A 2 16.44 6.09 16.84
C TYR A 2 16.43 4.81 16.00
N LEU A 3 17.53 4.53 15.30
CA LEU A 3 17.72 3.31 14.51
C LEU A 3 18.88 2.52 15.12
N ASP A 4 18.59 1.32 15.57
CA ASP A 4 19.58 0.32 15.98
C ASP A 4 19.68 -0.76 14.89
N PHE A 5 20.85 -0.82 14.26
CA PHE A 5 21.22 -1.82 13.26
C PHE A 5 22.35 -2.75 13.75
N SER A 6 22.61 -2.80 15.07
CA SER A 6 23.67 -3.62 15.66
C SER A 6 23.46 -5.12 15.48
N ARG A 7 22.21 -5.54 15.25
CA ARG A 7 21.81 -6.94 15.02
C ARG A 7 21.83 -7.30 13.54
N GLN A 8 22.65 -6.64 12.73
CA GLN A 8 22.93 -7.06 11.36
C GLN A 8 24.09 -8.05 11.35
N ASN A 9 24.10 -8.99 10.40
CA ASN A 9 25.28 -9.84 10.17
C ASN A 9 26.33 -9.06 9.38
N ALA A 10 26.86 -8.00 9.99
CA ALA A 10 27.80 -7.07 9.40
C ALA A 10 28.70 -6.50 10.51
N ASP A 11 29.97 -6.31 10.20
CA ASP A 11 30.91 -5.59 11.05
C ASP A 11 31.13 -4.16 10.53
N ARG A 12 32.08 -3.44 11.15
CA ARG A 12 32.40 -2.07 10.75
C ARG A 12 33.04 -1.99 9.36
N GLU A 13 33.83 -2.99 8.98
CA GLU A 13 34.41 -3.08 7.64
C GLU A 13 33.31 -3.24 6.59
N THR A 14 32.38 -4.16 6.80
CA THR A 14 31.20 -4.38 5.96
C THR A 14 30.40 -3.08 5.80
N LEU A 15 30.16 -2.33 6.89
CA LEU A 15 29.49 -1.03 6.80
C LEU A 15 30.28 -0.04 5.94
N GLY A 16 31.60 0.04 6.09
CA GLY A 16 32.46 0.86 5.25
C GLY A 16 32.32 0.51 3.76
N LEU A 17 32.39 -0.78 3.43
CA LEU A 17 32.25 -1.28 2.07
C LEU A 17 30.85 -1.01 1.47
N LEU A 18 29.79 -1.08 2.27
CA LEU A 18 28.44 -0.72 1.83
C LEU A 18 28.32 0.78 1.52
N LEU A 19 29.01 1.63 2.28
CA LEU A 19 29.07 3.06 2.00
C LEU A 19 29.90 3.35 0.73
N ASP A 20 31.01 2.62 0.53
CA ASP A 20 31.80 2.69 -0.70
C ASP A 20 31.01 2.21 -1.92
N LEU A 21 30.14 1.19 -1.76
CA LEU A 21 29.19 0.76 -2.78
C LEU A 21 28.20 1.87 -3.13
N ALA A 22 27.61 2.54 -2.13
CA ALA A 22 26.73 3.68 -2.37
C ALA A 22 27.44 4.82 -3.11
N ALA A 23 28.69 5.13 -2.72
CA ALA A 23 29.51 6.14 -3.38
C ALA A 23 29.81 5.76 -4.85
N SER A 24 30.22 4.51 -5.08
CA SER A 24 30.52 3.96 -6.41
C SER A 24 29.29 3.94 -7.32
N ALA A 25 28.10 3.70 -6.75
CA ALA A 25 26.83 3.79 -7.47
C ALA A 25 26.37 5.24 -7.74
N GLY A 26 27.11 6.25 -7.29
CA GLY A 26 26.78 7.66 -7.47
C GLY A 26 25.53 8.10 -6.70
N LEU A 27 25.23 7.46 -5.56
CA LEU A 27 23.97 7.63 -4.82
C LEU A 27 23.65 9.10 -4.52
N THR A 28 24.59 9.86 -3.97
CA THR A 28 24.38 11.28 -3.62
C THR A 28 23.98 12.12 -4.83
N GLY A 29 24.58 11.86 -6.00
CA GLY A 29 24.22 12.53 -7.24
C GLY A 29 22.78 12.21 -7.67
N LYS A 30 22.40 10.94 -7.64
CA LYS A 30 21.04 10.48 -7.98
C LYS A 30 19.97 11.04 -7.04
N LEU A 31 20.26 11.11 -5.73
CA LEU A 31 19.37 11.73 -4.75
C LEU A 31 19.17 13.23 -5.02
N ARG A 32 20.25 13.95 -5.36
CA ARG A 32 20.18 15.37 -5.74
C ARG A 32 19.41 15.57 -7.04
N ALA A 33 19.62 14.73 -8.04
CA ALA A 33 18.88 14.76 -9.30
C ALA A 33 17.37 14.57 -9.07
N MET A 34 16.98 13.64 -8.21
CA MET A 34 15.58 13.46 -7.79
C MET A 34 15.02 14.73 -7.14
N ALA A 35 15.74 15.32 -6.17
CA ALA A 35 15.30 16.52 -5.48
C ALA A 35 15.26 17.77 -6.38
N ALA A 36 16.14 17.84 -7.38
CA ALA A 36 16.20 18.91 -8.37
C ALA A 36 15.12 18.79 -9.47
N GLY A 37 14.35 17.70 -9.48
CA GLY A 37 13.32 17.48 -10.49
C GLY A 37 13.84 17.09 -11.86
N GLU A 38 15.05 16.54 -11.94
CA GLU A 38 15.55 15.95 -13.17
C GLU A 38 14.68 14.77 -13.61
N ARG A 39 14.68 14.49 -14.92
CA ARG A 39 13.89 13.41 -15.52
C ARG A 39 14.53 12.05 -15.32
N ILE A 40 14.57 11.60 -14.06
CA ILE A 40 15.24 10.36 -13.67
C ILE A 40 14.40 9.10 -13.95
N ASN A 41 13.09 9.24 -14.15
CA ASN A 41 12.25 8.15 -14.68
C ASN A 41 12.42 8.11 -16.21
N ARG A 42 13.53 7.51 -16.66
CA ARG A 42 13.95 7.54 -18.07
C ARG A 42 13.03 6.76 -19.01
N SER A 43 12.42 5.67 -18.54
CA SER A 43 11.54 4.84 -19.39
C SER A 43 10.20 5.53 -19.70
N GLU A 44 9.80 6.52 -18.91
CA GLU A 44 8.60 7.34 -19.16
C GLU A 44 8.92 8.81 -19.47
N ASP A 45 10.20 9.20 -19.51
CA ASP A 45 10.69 10.58 -19.67
C ASP A 45 10.03 11.56 -18.68
N ARG A 46 10.09 11.24 -17.38
CA ARG A 46 9.45 12.02 -16.30
C ARG A 46 10.37 12.35 -15.14
N SER A 47 10.09 13.49 -14.51
CA SER A 47 10.60 13.83 -13.19
C SER A 47 9.95 12.97 -12.10
N VAL A 48 10.59 12.89 -10.92
CA VAL A 48 10.10 12.14 -9.76
C VAL A 48 10.13 13.06 -8.54
N LEU A 49 8.97 13.62 -8.19
CA LEU A 49 8.93 14.85 -7.38
C LEU A 49 7.98 14.79 -6.18
N HIS A 50 7.77 13.59 -5.63
CA HIS A 50 6.91 13.42 -4.45
C HIS A 50 7.36 14.26 -3.23
N MET A 51 8.65 14.63 -3.14
CA MET A 51 9.17 15.58 -2.15
C MET A 51 8.56 16.99 -2.29
N ALA A 52 8.29 17.45 -3.52
CA ALA A 52 7.69 18.77 -3.77
C ALA A 52 6.27 18.89 -3.18
N LEU A 53 5.55 17.77 -3.03
CA LEU A 53 4.20 17.72 -2.42
C LEU A 53 4.17 18.18 -0.97
N ARG A 54 5.33 18.15 -0.31
CA ARG A 54 5.51 18.44 1.10
C ARG A 54 6.55 19.51 1.38
N ALA A 55 7.06 20.19 0.35
CA ALA A 55 7.98 21.34 0.47
C ALA A 55 7.32 22.51 1.22
N ASP A 56 8.14 23.34 1.90
CA ASP A 56 7.65 24.56 2.54
C ASP A 56 7.14 25.57 1.49
N LYS A 57 6.16 26.39 1.89
CA LYS A 57 5.48 27.34 0.98
C LYS A 57 6.41 28.37 0.32
N GLY A 58 7.55 28.68 0.96
CA GLY A 58 8.53 29.62 0.46
C GLY A 58 9.62 29.00 -0.42
N GLU A 59 9.66 27.66 -0.53
CA GLU A 59 10.60 26.99 -1.41
C GLU A 59 10.17 27.16 -2.89
N ARG A 60 11.15 27.09 -3.79
CA ARG A 60 10.94 27.27 -5.23
C ARG A 60 11.64 26.16 -5.99
N LEU A 61 10.90 25.48 -6.86
CA LEU A 61 11.43 24.44 -7.73
C LEU A 61 10.83 24.60 -9.13
N ILE A 62 11.68 24.92 -10.11
CA ILE A 62 11.24 25.14 -11.48
C ILE A 62 11.50 23.88 -12.30
N VAL A 63 10.45 23.30 -12.86
CA VAL A 63 10.50 22.13 -13.75
C VAL A 63 9.70 22.47 -14.99
N ASP A 64 10.31 22.32 -16.17
CA ASP A 64 9.70 22.67 -17.47
C ASP A 64 9.09 24.09 -17.49
N GLY A 65 9.75 25.05 -16.82
CA GLY A 65 9.34 26.45 -16.74
C GLY A 65 8.25 26.76 -15.71
N VAL A 66 7.77 25.76 -14.96
CA VAL A 66 6.69 25.89 -13.95
C VAL A 66 7.24 25.76 -12.54
N ASP A 67 6.79 26.65 -11.64
CA ASP A 67 7.04 26.50 -10.20
C ASP A 67 6.09 25.45 -9.59
N VAL A 68 6.58 24.21 -9.51
CA VAL A 68 5.76 23.08 -9.07
C VAL A 68 5.36 23.19 -7.59
N VAL A 69 6.18 23.84 -6.75
CA VAL A 69 5.87 24.06 -5.33
C VAL A 69 4.71 25.05 -5.20
N ALA A 70 4.70 26.11 -6.00
CA ALA A 70 3.58 27.05 -6.02
C ALA A 70 2.25 26.38 -6.41
N GLU A 71 2.26 25.50 -7.42
CA GLU A 71 1.07 24.72 -7.81
C GLU A 71 0.61 23.75 -6.72
N VAL A 72 1.54 23.07 -6.05
CA VAL A 72 1.26 22.23 -4.88
C VAL A 72 0.52 23.02 -3.81
N HIS A 73 1.05 24.18 -3.41
CA HIS A 73 0.42 25.00 -2.38
C HIS A 73 -0.92 25.59 -2.82
N ALA A 74 -1.13 25.84 -4.12
CA ALA A 74 -2.42 26.24 -4.66
C ALA A 74 -3.48 25.12 -4.48
N VAL A 75 -3.12 23.86 -4.77
CA VAL A 75 -4.00 22.70 -4.53
C VAL A 75 -4.25 22.51 -3.03
N LEU A 76 -3.22 22.57 -2.18
CA LEU A 76 -3.38 22.45 -0.72
C LEU A 76 -4.32 23.52 -0.16
N LYS A 77 -4.23 24.77 -0.65
CA LYS A 77 -5.14 25.87 -0.26
C LYS A 77 -6.58 25.59 -0.68
N ARG A 78 -6.80 25.05 -1.89
CA ARG A 78 -8.13 24.63 -2.36
C ARG A 78 -8.70 23.51 -1.50
N ILE A 79 -7.89 22.52 -1.15
CA ILE A 79 -8.29 21.41 -0.26
C ILE A 79 -8.66 21.95 1.12
N GLU A 80 -7.84 22.81 1.71
CA GLU A 80 -8.09 23.42 3.01
C GLU A 80 -9.43 24.18 3.03
N ALA A 81 -9.67 25.03 2.03
CA ALA A 81 -10.92 25.77 1.90
C ALA A 81 -12.13 24.84 1.74
N PHE A 82 -12.02 23.83 0.85
CA PHE A 82 -13.10 22.88 0.60
C PHE A 82 -13.41 22.02 1.82
N ALA A 83 -12.40 21.38 2.40
CA ALA A 83 -12.55 20.53 3.58
C ALA A 83 -13.06 21.33 4.78
N GLY A 84 -12.57 22.56 4.97
CA GLY A 84 -13.07 23.49 5.97
C GLY A 84 -14.57 23.81 5.79
N ALA A 85 -15.01 24.09 4.56
CA ALA A 85 -16.42 24.36 4.26
C ALA A 85 -17.33 23.15 4.50
N VAL A 86 -16.89 21.94 4.13
CA VAL A 86 -17.61 20.69 4.38
C VAL A 86 -17.73 20.42 5.89
N ARG A 87 -16.61 20.50 6.62
CA ARG A 87 -16.58 20.26 8.08
C ARG A 87 -17.39 21.30 8.85
N ALA A 88 -17.37 22.55 8.42
CA ALA A 88 -18.20 23.62 8.99
C ALA A 88 -19.69 23.49 8.62
N GLY A 89 -20.07 22.59 7.72
CA GLY A 89 -21.43 22.41 7.21
C GLY A 89 -21.93 23.54 6.32
N LYS A 90 -21.03 24.42 5.84
CA LYS A 90 -21.34 25.43 4.82
C LYS A 90 -21.58 24.79 3.46
N ARG A 91 -20.94 23.63 3.23
CA ARG A 91 -21.18 22.78 2.07
C ARG A 91 -21.97 21.55 2.50
N THR A 92 -23.21 21.48 2.04
CA THR A 92 -24.16 20.41 2.38
C THR A 92 -24.33 19.44 1.21
N GLY A 93 -24.89 18.26 1.50
CA GLY A 93 -25.42 17.38 0.47
C GLY A 93 -26.60 17.99 -0.26
N ALA A 94 -27.12 17.29 -1.26
CA ALA A 94 -28.26 17.70 -2.06
C ALA A 94 -29.49 18.01 -1.18
N THR A 95 -29.68 17.27 -0.09
CA THR A 95 -30.80 17.43 0.85
C THR A 95 -30.65 18.60 1.82
N GLY A 96 -29.53 19.32 1.81
CA GLY A 96 -29.21 20.34 2.81
C GLY A 96 -28.60 19.77 4.10
N LYS A 97 -28.51 18.44 4.26
CA LYS A 97 -27.81 17.82 5.40
C LYS A 97 -26.29 18.03 5.31
N ARG A 98 -25.64 18.06 6.47
CA ARG A 98 -24.16 18.09 6.58
C ARG A 98 -23.56 16.78 6.07
N LEU A 99 -22.40 16.88 5.42
CA LEU A 99 -21.66 15.73 4.91
C LEU A 99 -20.68 15.22 5.99
N THR A 100 -21.04 14.13 6.63
CA THR A 100 -20.30 13.50 7.74
C THR A 100 -19.50 12.29 7.31
N ASP A 101 -19.98 11.60 6.28
CA ASP A 101 -19.40 10.35 5.80
C ASP A 101 -18.65 10.59 4.49
N VAL A 102 -17.50 9.95 4.33
CA VAL A 102 -16.66 10.04 3.13
C VAL A 102 -16.37 8.63 2.62
N VAL A 103 -16.63 8.39 1.34
CA VAL A 103 -16.22 7.17 0.64
C VAL A 103 -15.16 7.54 -0.40
N ALA A 104 -13.91 7.17 -0.14
CA ALA A 104 -12.80 7.36 -1.06
C ALA A 104 -12.66 6.13 -1.96
N ILE A 105 -12.86 6.31 -3.27
CA ILE A 105 -12.81 5.25 -4.26
C ILE A 105 -11.47 5.33 -4.99
N GLY A 106 -10.64 4.29 -4.90
CA GLY A 106 -9.32 4.25 -5.53
C GLY A 106 -8.64 2.91 -5.26
N ILE A 107 -7.76 2.47 -6.15
CA ILE A 107 -7.02 1.21 -6.03
C ILE A 107 -5.50 1.44 -6.06
N GLY A 108 -4.74 0.52 -5.46
CA GLY A 108 -3.28 0.61 -5.35
C GLY A 108 -2.87 1.89 -4.62
N GLY A 109 -2.03 2.69 -5.29
CA GLY A 109 -1.46 3.91 -4.69
C GLY A 109 -2.50 5.01 -4.41
N SER A 110 -3.66 4.93 -5.05
CA SER A 110 -4.79 5.83 -4.81
C SER A 110 -5.52 5.56 -3.47
N TYR A 111 -5.12 4.51 -2.75
CA TYR A 111 -5.81 4.00 -1.56
C TYR A 111 -4.85 3.55 -0.46
N LEU A 112 -3.82 2.75 -0.77
CA LEU A 112 -2.99 2.08 0.25
C LEU A 112 -2.31 3.06 1.21
N GLY A 113 -1.65 4.10 0.68
CA GLY A 113 -1.06 5.17 1.47
C GLY A 113 -2.10 5.95 2.29
N PRO A 114 -3.18 6.47 1.66
CA PRO A 114 -4.28 7.12 2.38
C PRO A 114 -4.91 6.27 3.52
N GLU A 115 -5.14 4.97 3.30
CA GLU A 115 -5.69 4.07 4.32
C GLU A 115 -4.68 3.83 5.45
N PHE A 116 -3.41 3.63 5.10
CA PHE A 116 -2.33 3.56 6.08
C PHE A 116 -2.33 4.77 7.02
N VAL A 117 -2.34 5.98 6.48
CA VAL A 117 -2.33 7.21 7.29
C VAL A 117 -3.64 7.35 8.07
N HIS A 118 -4.78 7.01 7.47
CA HIS A 118 -6.07 7.04 8.16
C HIS A 118 -6.07 6.14 9.41
N GLU A 119 -5.68 4.87 9.25
CA GLU A 119 -5.65 3.91 10.36
C GLU A 119 -4.62 4.30 11.43
N ALA A 120 -3.45 4.82 11.02
CA ALA A 120 -2.41 5.30 11.94
C ALA A 120 -2.89 6.46 12.83
N LEU A 121 -3.80 7.30 12.34
CA LEU A 121 -4.29 8.49 13.03
C LEU A 121 -5.65 8.30 13.70
N ARG A 122 -6.38 7.23 13.40
CA ARG A 122 -7.75 6.99 13.88
C ARG A 122 -7.85 6.98 15.40
N THR A 123 -6.82 6.48 16.10
CA THR A 123 -6.78 6.39 17.57
C THR A 123 -5.92 7.45 18.24
N ASP A 124 -5.29 8.36 17.50
CA ASP A 124 -4.59 9.51 18.08
C ASP A 124 -5.61 10.48 18.73
N PRO A 125 -5.50 10.82 20.04
CA PRO A 125 -6.43 11.70 20.74
C PRO A 125 -6.86 12.98 20.01
N ALA A 126 -5.92 13.72 19.41
CA ALA A 126 -6.25 14.98 18.74
C ALA A 126 -7.00 14.72 17.42
N CYS A 127 -6.55 13.72 16.65
CA CYS A 127 -7.20 13.31 15.41
C CYS A 127 -8.58 12.69 15.65
N ALA A 128 -8.72 11.81 16.63
CA ALA A 128 -9.99 11.19 17.03
C ALA A 128 -11.01 12.26 17.44
N LYS A 129 -10.61 13.25 18.24
CA LYS A 129 -11.46 14.40 18.58
C LYS A 129 -11.85 15.20 17.33
N ALA A 130 -10.90 15.47 16.44
CA ALA A 130 -11.16 16.21 15.20
C ALA A 130 -12.05 15.46 14.20
N ALA A 131 -12.07 14.13 14.26
CA ALA A 131 -12.89 13.25 13.43
C ALA A 131 -14.23 12.85 14.07
N SER A 132 -14.54 13.34 15.28
CA SER A 132 -15.78 12.98 15.99
C SER A 132 -17.03 13.22 15.13
N GLY A 133 -17.88 12.19 15.03
CA GLY A 133 -19.08 12.21 14.21
C GLY A 133 -18.85 12.14 12.70
N ARG A 134 -17.62 11.86 12.25
CA ARG A 134 -17.28 11.66 10.84
C ARG A 134 -16.79 10.25 10.59
N ARG A 135 -16.98 9.76 9.36
CA ARG A 135 -16.49 8.44 8.92
C ARG A 135 -15.76 8.58 7.60
N LEU A 136 -14.66 7.87 7.45
CA LEU A 136 -13.95 7.69 6.18
C LEU A 136 -13.92 6.19 5.88
N ARG A 137 -14.33 5.82 4.67
CA ARG A 137 -14.29 4.46 4.15
C ARG A 137 -13.52 4.48 2.83
N PHE A 138 -12.80 3.41 2.58
CA PHE A 138 -12.13 3.19 1.31
C PHE A 138 -12.85 2.09 0.54
N LEU A 139 -13.04 2.31 -0.76
CA LEU A 139 -13.60 1.36 -1.70
C LEU A 139 -12.57 1.13 -2.81
N ALA A 140 -11.89 -0.01 -2.76
CA ALA A 140 -10.75 -0.30 -3.62
C ALA A 140 -11.03 -1.41 -4.61
N ASN A 141 -11.50 -2.56 -4.13
CA ASN A 141 -11.70 -3.74 -4.96
C ASN A 141 -12.95 -3.56 -5.85
N VAL A 142 -12.92 -4.11 -7.07
CA VAL A 142 -14.07 -4.14 -7.98
C VAL A 142 -15.09 -5.22 -7.59
N ASP A 143 -14.70 -6.14 -6.70
CA ASP A 143 -15.60 -7.09 -6.07
C ASP A 143 -16.78 -6.35 -5.39
N PRO A 144 -18.05 -6.65 -5.74
CA PRO A 144 -19.20 -6.00 -5.12
C PRO A 144 -19.30 -6.22 -3.59
N ILE A 145 -18.58 -7.18 -3.01
CA ILE A 145 -18.46 -7.30 -1.55
C ILE A 145 -17.82 -6.05 -0.94
N ASP A 146 -16.82 -5.46 -1.59
CA ASP A 146 -16.16 -4.24 -1.08
C ASP A 146 -17.09 -3.04 -1.16
N VAL A 147 -17.94 -2.96 -2.19
CA VAL A 147 -19.02 -1.97 -2.29
C VAL A 147 -19.98 -2.12 -1.11
N ALA A 148 -20.43 -3.35 -0.82
CA ALA A 148 -21.34 -3.59 0.30
C ALA A 148 -20.71 -3.16 1.64
N ARG A 149 -19.46 -3.52 1.90
CA ARG A 149 -18.71 -3.14 3.11
C ARG A 149 -18.48 -1.63 3.22
N ALA A 150 -18.12 -0.97 2.12
CA ALA A 150 -17.84 0.46 2.12
C ALA A 150 -19.09 1.32 2.35
N LEU A 151 -20.27 0.83 1.94
CA LEU A 151 -21.54 1.57 2.03
C LEU A 151 -22.41 1.16 3.22
N GLU A 152 -22.06 0.08 3.93
CA GLU A 152 -22.82 -0.44 5.06
C GLU A 152 -23.04 0.64 6.15
N GLY A 153 -24.32 0.87 6.49
CA GLY A 153 -24.71 1.80 7.55
C GLY A 153 -24.50 3.29 7.22
N LEU A 154 -24.20 3.64 5.97
CA LEU A 154 -24.09 5.04 5.53
C LEU A 154 -25.43 5.60 5.04
N ASP A 155 -25.72 6.87 5.35
CA ASP A 155 -26.85 7.62 4.77
C ASP A 155 -26.39 8.34 3.49
N PRO A 156 -26.97 8.03 2.31
CA PRO A 156 -26.71 8.75 1.06
C PRO A 156 -26.81 10.28 1.19
N ALA A 157 -27.68 10.79 2.06
CA ALA A 157 -27.88 12.22 2.29
C ALA A 157 -26.73 12.91 3.04
N THR A 158 -25.88 12.15 3.74
CA THR A 158 -24.73 12.67 4.49
C THR A 158 -23.38 12.20 3.93
N THR A 159 -23.38 11.44 2.84
CA THR A 159 -22.18 10.82 2.25
C THR A 159 -21.59 11.64 1.11
N LEU A 160 -20.30 11.94 1.19
CA LEU A 160 -19.48 12.52 0.12
C LEU A 160 -18.59 11.44 -0.50
N VAL A 161 -18.54 11.37 -1.81
CA VAL A 161 -17.73 10.42 -2.56
C VAL A 161 -16.53 11.14 -3.17
N VAL A 162 -15.34 10.60 -2.96
CA VAL A 162 -14.08 11.10 -3.53
C VAL A 162 -13.58 10.05 -4.52
N VAL A 163 -13.63 10.33 -5.81
CA VAL A 163 -13.13 9.42 -6.86
C VAL A 163 -11.67 9.75 -7.15
N ILE A 164 -10.76 8.83 -6.84
CA ILE A 164 -9.31 9.04 -6.90
C ILE A 164 -8.74 8.14 -8.00
N SER A 165 -8.35 8.74 -9.13
CA SER A 165 -7.70 8.04 -10.23
C SER A 165 -6.92 9.02 -11.09
N LYS A 166 -5.62 8.75 -11.29
CA LYS A 166 -4.73 9.58 -12.13
C LYS A 166 -5.30 9.78 -13.52
N THR A 167 -5.58 8.67 -14.22
CA THR A 167 -6.10 8.69 -15.59
C THR A 167 -7.60 8.91 -15.67
N PHE A 168 -8.32 8.67 -14.57
CA PHE A 168 -9.78 8.62 -14.51
C PHE A 168 -10.40 7.55 -15.43
N THR A 169 -9.63 6.52 -15.78
CA THR A 169 -10.02 5.43 -16.68
C THR A 169 -9.82 4.03 -16.09
N THR A 170 -9.25 3.93 -14.87
CA THR A 170 -9.03 2.66 -14.15
C THR A 170 -10.33 1.88 -14.05
N ALA A 171 -10.36 0.65 -14.56
CA ALA A 171 -11.61 -0.08 -14.79
C ALA A 171 -12.39 -0.32 -13.48
N GLU A 172 -11.69 -0.73 -12.43
CA GLU A 172 -12.18 -1.01 -11.09
C GLU A 172 -12.76 0.27 -10.47
N THR A 173 -11.95 1.33 -10.39
CA THR A 173 -12.35 2.62 -9.80
C THR A 173 -13.55 3.22 -10.51
N MET A 174 -13.59 3.18 -11.85
CA MET A 174 -14.68 3.77 -12.61
C MET A 174 -15.96 2.95 -12.55
N LEU A 175 -15.88 1.62 -12.44
CA LEU A 175 -17.07 0.80 -12.18
C LEU A 175 -17.61 1.08 -10.78
N ASN A 176 -16.74 1.11 -9.76
CA ASN A 176 -17.13 1.46 -8.40
C ASN A 176 -17.74 2.87 -8.29
N ALA A 177 -17.15 3.87 -8.95
CA ALA A 177 -17.70 5.22 -8.99
C ALA A 177 -19.11 5.26 -9.61
N LYS A 178 -19.36 4.49 -10.68
CA LYS A 178 -20.70 4.36 -11.28
C LYS A 178 -21.68 3.65 -10.34
N THR A 179 -21.23 2.60 -9.65
CA THR A 179 -22.04 1.86 -8.69
C THR A 179 -22.43 2.71 -7.47
N VAL A 180 -21.49 3.46 -6.89
CA VAL A 180 -21.78 4.36 -5.77
C VAL A 180 -22.65 5.54 -6.22
N ARG A 181 -22.45 6.05 -7.44
CA ARG A 181 -23.35 7.06 -8.03
C ARG A 181 -24.79 6.54 -8.12
N ASP A 182 -24.98 5.31 -8.60
CA ASP A 182 -26.31 4.67 -8.65
C ASP A 182 -26.92 4.51 -7.24
N TRP A 183 -26.12 4.09 -6.26
CA TRP A 183 -26.52 4.01 -4.85
C TRP A 183 -26.97 5.37 -4.29
N LEU A 184 -26.22 6.45 -4.55
CA LEU A 184 -26.59 7.81 -4.15
C LEU A 184 -27.94 8.22 -4.76
N LEU A 185 -28.14 7.99 -6.06
CA LEU A 185 -29.36 8.40 -6.77
C LEU A 185 -30.60 7.66 -6.23
N LYS A 186 -30.48 6.34 -6.04
CA LYS A 186 -31.55 5.51 -5.47
C LYS A 186 -31.88 5.91 -4.05
N GLY A 187 -30.86 6.09 -3.21
CA GLY A 187 -31.01 6.41 -1.79
C GLY A 187 -31.59 7.80 -1.53
N LEU A 188 -31.26 8.78 -2.38
CA LEU A 188 -31.75 10.16 -2.23
C LEU A 188 -33.15 10.38 -2.79
N LYS A 189 -33.72 9.42 -3.51
CA LYS A 189 -35.03 9.54 -4.21
C LYS A 189 -35.15 10.83 -5.04
N ARG A 190 -34.03 11.37 -5.55
CA ARG A 190 -33.96 12.63 -6.31
C ARG A 190 -33.62 12.35 -7.77
N PRO A 191 -34.50 12.67 -8.72
CA PRO A 191 -34.38 12.20 -10.10
C PRO A 191 -33.49 13.06 -11.01
N LYS A 192 -32.83 14.13 -10.52
CA LYS A 192 -31.88 14.93 -11.32
C LYS A 192 -30.44 14.54 -10.99
N PRO A 193 -29.77 13.68 -11.78
CA PRO A 193 -28.43 13.19 -11.45
C PRO A 193 -27.40 14.29 -11.28
N ALA A 194 -27.45 15.31 -12.13
CA ALA A 194 -26.52 16.44 -12.07
C ALA A 194 -26.48 17.14 -10.69
N ALA A 195 -27.65 17.31 -10.05
CA ALA A 195 -27.74 17.96 -8.75
C ALA A 195 -27.16 17.10 -7.62
N VAL A 196 -27.30 15.77 -7.71
CA VAL A 196 -26.71 14.83 -6.75
C VAL A 196 -25.20 14.79 -6.92
N ILE A 197 -24.71 14.59 -8.15
CA ILE A 197 -23.28 14.48 -8.45
C ILE A 197 -22.56 15.76 -8.02
N ALA A 198 -23.08 16.95 -8.34
CA ALA A 198 -22.46 18.22 -7.98
C ALA A 198 -22.31 18.44 -6.45
N LYS A 199 -23.13 17.79 -5.63
CA LYS A 199 -23.13 17.94 -4.16
C LYS A 199 -22.46 16.78 -3.42
N HIS A 200 -22.45 15.58 -4.01
CA HIS A 200 -22.02 14.35 -3.35
C HIS A 200 -20.81 13.68 -3.99
N MET A 201 -20.30 14.15 -5.14
CA MET A 201 -19.14 13.55 -5.79
C MET A 201 -18.09 14.59 -6.16
N ILE A 202 -16.85 14.30 -5.80
CA ILE A 202 -15.66 15.08 -6.15
C ILE A 202 -14.57 14.16 -6.69
N ALA A 203 -13.57 14.72 -7.35
CA ALA A 203 -12.52 13.94 -8.01
C ALA A 203 -11.12 14.38 -7.57
N VAL A 204 -10.20 13.41 -7.56
CA VAL A 204 -8.75 13.64 -7.53
C VAL A 204 -8.17 13.00 -8.78
N SER A 205 -7.74 13.82 -9.73
CA SER A 205 -7.31 13.35 -11.06
C SER A 205 -6.48 14.42 -11.79
N THR A 206 -5.70 13.99 -12.77
CA THR A 206 -5.02 14.87 -13.72
C THR A 206 -5.85 15.06 -15.00
N ASN A 207 -6.94 14.28 -15.19
CA ASN A 207 -7.75 14.25 -16.40
C ASN A 207 -9.10 14.98 -16.19
N LEU A 208 -9.10 16.30 -16.33
CA LEU A 208 -10.30 17.13 -16.11
C LEU A 208 -11.42 16.86 -17.13
N GLU A 209 -11.08 16.47 -18.36
CA GLU A 209 -12.06 16.13 -19.39
C GLU A 209 -12.87 14.89 -19.00
N ALA A 210 -12.21 13.82 -18.57
CA ALA A 210 -12.89 12.61 -18.12
C ALA A 210 -13.71 12.84 -16.83
N VAL A 211 -13.24 13.73 -15.94
CA VAL A 211 -13.99 14.17 -14.75
C VAL A 211 -15.30 14.87 -15.15
N ALA A 212 -15.22 15.83 -16.09
CA ALA A 212 -16.39 16.52 -16.63
C ALA A 212 -17.35 15.54 -17.33
N GLY A 213 -16.82 14.61 -18.15
CA GLY A 213 -17.59 13.58 -18.83
C GLY A 213 -18.32 12.61 -17.89
N PHE A 214 -17.81 12.41 -16.66
CA PHE A 214 -18.50 11.66 -15.61
C PHE A 214 -19.65 12.45 -14.96
N GLY A 215 -19.64 13.79 -15.10
CA GLY A 215 -20.63 14.72 -14.56
C GLY A 215 -20.17 15.46 -13.29
N ILE A 216 -18.92 15.30 -12.88
CA ILE A 216 -18.34 16.07 -11.75
C ILE A 216 -17.85 17.40 -12.31
N ASP A 217 -18.28 18.51 -11.69
CA ASP A 217 -17.79 19.85 -11.99
C ASP A 217 -16.26 19.90 -11.82
N PRO A 218 -15.47 20.31 -12.83
CA PRO A 218 -14.02 20.46 -12.73
C PRO A 218 -13.56 21.36 -11.57
N ALA A 219 -14.38 22.30 -11.09
CA ALA A 219 -14.08 23.07 -9.88
C ALA A 219 -14.00 22.19 -8.61
N ASN A 220 -14.64 21.03 -8.63
CA ASN A 220 -14.59 19.98 -7.61
C ASN A 220 -13.59 18.86 -7.94
N ALA A 221 -12.71 19.09 -8.91
CA ALA A 221 -11.55 18.26 -9.17
C ALA A 221 -10.31 18.87 -8.49
N PHE A 222 -9.59 18.05 -7.73
CA PHE A 222 -8.33 18.40 -7.09
C PHE A 222 -7.20 17.72 -7.84
N GLY A 223 -6.41 18.54 -8.54
CA GLY A 223 -5.34 18.06 -9.42
C GLY A 223 -4.15 17.50 -8.64
N PHE A 224 -3.36 16.71 -9.37
CA PHE A 224 -1.98 16.38 -9.04
C PHE A 224 -1.23 16.21 -10.37
N TRP A 225 0.02 15.77 -10.34
CA TRP A 225 0.91 15.81 -11.51
C TRP A 225 1.39 14.43 -11.96
N ASP A 226 1.90 14.36 -13.18
CA ASP A 226 2.42 13.14 -13.80
C ASP A 226 3.71 12.63 -13.12
N TRP A 227 4.54 13.53 -12.59
CA TRP A 227 5.73 13.22 -11.78
C TRP A 227 5.40 12.65 -10.39
N VAL A 228 4.11 12.59 -10.01
CA VAL A 228 3.65 11.86 -8.83
C VAL A 228 3.34 10.42 -9.23
N GLY A 229 4.24 9.51 -8.86
CA GLY A 229 4.01 8.06 -8.94
C GLY A 229 2.87 7.64 -8.00
N GLY A 230 2.04 6.66 -8.42
CA GLY A 230 0.87 6.25 -7.64
C GLY A 230 1.21 5.84 -6.21
N ARG A 231 2.23 4.98 -6.04
CA ARG A 231 2.71 4.52 -4.72
C ARG A 231 3.41 5.60 -3.86
N TYR A 232 3.70 6.77 -4.45
CA TYR A 232 4.31 7.94 -3.78
C TYR A 232 3.32 9.12 -3.68
N SER A 233 2.01 8.87 -3.80
CA SER A 233 1.02 9.94 -4.02
C SER A 233 0.30 10.43 -2.77
N VAL A 234 0.46 9.78 -1.60
CA VAL A 234 -0.34 10.09 -0.39
C VAL A 234 -0.17 11.54 0.09
N CYS A 235 0.99 12.17 -0.12
CA CYS A 235 1.23 13.58 0.20
C CYS A 235 0.58 14.56 -0.80
N SER A 236 0.02 14.08 -1.91
CA SER A 236 -0.74 14.89 -2.88
C SER A 236 -2.22 14.97 -2.50
N ALA A 237 -3.05 15.54 -3.38
CA ALA A 237 -4.51 15.52 -3.24
C ALA A 237 -5.10 14.11 -2.99
N VAL A 238 -4.41 13.05 -3.43
CA VAL A 238 -4.81 11.64 -3.23
C VAL A 238 -5.05 11.33 -1.75
N GLY A 239 -4.09 11.62 -0.87
CA GLY A 239 -4.26 11.42 0.58
C GLY A 239 -4.75 12.67 1.29
N VAL A 240 -4.25 13.84 0.91
CA VAL A 240 -4.52 15.10 1.62
C VAL A 240 -6.02 15.43 1.64
N LEU A 241 -6.75 15.22 0.55
CA LEU A 241 -8.18 15.54 0.50
C LEU A 241 -9.04 14.68 1.45
N PRO A 242 -9.05 13.33 1.37
CA PRO A 242 -9.85 12.50 2.30
C PRO A 242 -9.40 12.64 3.75
N LEU A 243 -8.09 12.82 4.02
CA LEU A 243 -7.58 13.05 5.36
C LEU A 243 -8.01 14.42 5.91
N ALA A 244 -7.93 15.49 5.11
CA ALA A 244 -8.35 16.83 5.53
C ALA A 244 -9.86 16.91 5.77
N LEU A 245 -10.67 16.20 4.98
CA LEU A 245 -12.11 16.08 5.23
C LEU A 245 -12.36 15.49 6.62
N THR A 246 -11.62 14.43 6.98
CA THR A 246 -11.81 13.66 8.21
C THR A 246 -11.21 14.32 9.45
N TYR A 247 -9.97 14.77 9.39
CA TYR A 247 -9.19 15.27 10.54
C TYR A 247 -9.00 16.79 10.53
N GLY A 248 -9.33 17.47 9.43
CA GLY A 248 -8.98 18.88 9.21
C GLY A 248 -7.54 19.04 8.70
N MET A 249 -7.21 20.27 8.27
CA MET A 249 -5.93 20.53 7.61
C MET A 249 -4.73 20.54 8.58
N LYS A 250 -4.94 20.85 9.86
CA LYS A 250 -3.83 20.94 10.84
C LYS A 250 -3.08 19.60 10.99
N PRO A 251 -3.73 18.46 11.30
CA PRO A 251 -3.04 17.17 11.33
C PRO A 251 -2.37 16.81 10.00
N VAL A 252 -2.99 17.15 8.87
CA VAL A 252 -2.41 16.90 7.54
C VAL A 252 -1.12 17.70 7.34
N ARG A 253 -1.07 18.98 7.73
CA ARG A 253 0.15 19.80 7.65
C ARG A 253 1.26 19.25 8.55
N GLU A 254 0.93 18.75 9.74
CA GLU A 254 1.90 18.09 10.63
C GLU A 254 2.45 16.81 9.99
N PHE A 255 1.60 16.01 9.34
CA PHE A 255 2.01 14.85 8.56
C PHE A 255 2.95 15.20 7.41
N LEU A 256 2.61 16.21 6.59
CA LEU A 256 3.48 16.68 5.51
C LEU A 256 4.82 17.21 6.05
N ALA A 257 4.81 17.91 7.19
CA ALA A 257 6.02 18.40 7.85
C ALA A 257 6.92 17.26 8.35
N GLY A 258 6.31 16.19 8.88
CA GLY A 258 7.02 14.98 9.27
C GLY A 258 7.75 14.34 8.10
N ALA A 259 7.04 14.16 6.99
CA ALA A 259 7.62 13.59 5.77
C ALA A 259 8.74 14.48 5.20
N ARG A 260 8.54 15.81 5.16
CA ARG A 260 9.58 16.78 4.77
C ARG A 260 10.82 16.74 5.67
N SER A 261 10.66 16.40 6.95
CA SER A 261 11.81 16.29 7.85
C SER A 261 12.77 15.16 7.44
N ILE A 262 12.25 14.08 6.87
CA ILE A 262 13.09 12.99 6.33
C ILE A 262 13.65 13.38 4.96
N ASP A 263 12.90 14.11 4.13
CA ASP A 263 13.44 14.65 2.86
C ASP A 263 14.72 15.47 3.11
N ARG A 264 14.69 16.37 4.10
CA ARG A 264 15.88 17.13 4.49
C ARG A 264 16.98 16.23 5.05
N HIS A 265 16.63 15.31 5.95
CA HIS A 265 17.59 14.33 6.48
C HIS A 265 18.29 13.54 5.38
N LEU A 266 17.56 13.10 4.37
CA LEU A 266 18.09 12.34 3.24
C LEU A 266 19.13 13.13 2.45
N LEU A 267 18.90 14.43 2.24
CA LEU A 267 19.77 15.27 1.42
C LEU A 267 20.96 15.87 2.20
N GLU A 268 20.78 16.11 3.49
CA GLU A 268 21.74 16.88 4.31
C GLU A 268 22.62 15.97 5.18
N ALA A 269 22.12 14.83 5.65
CA ALA A 269 22.89 13.98 6.56
C ALA A 269 24.00 13.22 5.83
N PRO A 270 25.19 13.06 6.44
CA PRO A 270 26.24 12.22 5.88
C PRO A 270 25.77 10.77 5.80
N LEU A 271 26.22 10.02 4.78
CA LEU A 271 25.66 8.71 4.42
C LEU A 271 25.67 7.71 5.60
N GLU A 272 26.74 7.72 6.40
CA GLU A 272 26.92 6.87 7.58
C GLU A 272 25.98 7.19 8.75
N ARG A 273 25.24 8.31 8.69
CA ARG A 273 24.18 8.69 9.64
C ARG A 273 22.81 8.87 8.97
N ASN A 274 22.71 8.55 7.69
CA ASN A 274 21.53 8.81 6.88
C ASN A 274 20.56 7.62 6.98
N LEU A 275 19.38 7.84 7.58
CA LEU A 275 18.47 6.76 7.98
C LEU A 275 17.95 5.95 6.79
N PRO A 276 17.37 6.58 5.73
CA PRO A 276 17.02 5.85 4.50
C PRO A 276 18.19 5.11 3.87
N VAL A 277 19.40 5.71 3.87
CA VAL A 277 20.59 5.12 3.25
C VAL A 277 21.02 3.86 3.98
N LEU A 278 21.14 3.92 5.30
CA LEU A 278 21.52 2.75 6.12
C LEU A 278 20.50 1.62 5.98
N LEU A 279 19.19 1.92 6.03
CA LEU A 279 18.15 0.91 5.84
C LEU A 279 18.18 0.30 4.42
N GLY A 280 18.45 1.11 3.39
CA GLY A 280 18.55 0.64 2.02
C GLY A 280 19.77 -0.26 1.80
N LEU A 281 20.93 0.15 2.33
CA LEU A 281 22.19 -0.59 2.23
C LEU A 281 22.15 -1.92 2.98
N PHE A 282 21.57 -1.97 4.18
CA PHE A 282 21.36 -3.25 4.86
C PHE A 282 20.32 -4.13 4.16
N GLY A 283 19.34 -3.54 3.47
CA GLY A 283 18.45 -4.29 2.58
C GLY A 283 19.24 -5.00 1.48
N ILE A 284 20.07 -4.24 0.75
CA ILE A 284 20.96 -4.76 -0.31
C ILE A 284 21.94 -5.81 0.23
N TRP A 285 22.56 -5.56 1.39
CA TRP A 285 23.44 -6.51 2.05
C TRP A 285 22.75 -7.86 2.26
N ASN A 286 21.55 -7.82 2.86
CA ASN A 286 20.80 -9.02 3.14
C ASN A 286 20.33 -9.72 1.87
N SER A 287 19.78 -8.99 0.89
CA SER A 287 19.19 -9.58 -0.30
C SER A 287 20.24 -10.04 -1.31
N SER A 288 21.17 -9.16 -1.69
CA SER A 288 22.08 -9.36 -2.82
C SER A 288 23.36 -10.11 -2.43
N PHE A 289 23.83 -9.97 -1.18
CA PHE A 289 25.06 -10.64 -0.72
C PHE A 289 24.76 -11.88 0.13
N LEU A 290 23.76 -11.82 1.00
CA LEU A 290 23.39 -12.95 1.89
C LEU A 290 22.22 -13.80 1.38
N GLY A 291 21.64 -13.46 0.22
CA GLY A 291 20.56 -14.23 -0.42
C GLY A 291 19.22 -14.24 0.33
N ARG A 292 19.01 -13.29 1.26
CA ARG A 292 17.79 -13.17 2.08
C ARG A 292 16.78 -12.27 1.37
N THR A 293 15.96 -12.86 0.51
CA THR A 293 15.10 -12.13 -0.44
C THR A 293 13.75 -11.67 0.11
N SER A 294 13.46 -11.90 1.39
CA SER A 294 12.22 -11.46 2.04
C SER A 294 12.54 -10.54 3.20
N ARG A 295 11.66 -9.57 3.48
CA ARG A 295 11.76 -8.70 4.65
C ARG A 295 10.43 -8.65 5.40
N ALA A 296 10.52 -8.76 6.71
CA ALA A 296 9.39 -8.65 7.62
C ALA A 296 9.29 -7.23 8.20
N LEU A 297 8.16 -6.55 7.99
CA LEU A 297 7.87 -5.24 8.57
C LEU A 297 6.96 -5.39 9.79
N LEU A 298 7.51 -5.17 10.99
CA LEU A 298 6.91 -5.61 12.25
C LEU A 298 6.67 -4.41 13.19
N PRO A 299 5.61 -3.60 12.95
CA PRO A 299 5.30 -2.49 13.84
C PRO A 299 4.68 -3.01 15.13
N TYR A 300 5.30 -2.74 16.28
CA TYR A 300 4.74 -2.95 17.62
C TYR A 300 3.77 -1.79 17.95
N CYS A 301 2.77 -1.64 17.08
CA CYS A 301 1.73 -0.63 17.14
C CYS A 301 0.57 -1.04 16.23
N GLN A 302 -0.58 -1.42 16.80
CA GLN A 302 -1.75 -1.87 16.03
C GLN A 302 -2.30 -0.81 15.07
N ALA A 303 -2.13 0.48 15.39
CA ALA A 303 -2.53 1.58 14.50
C ALA A 303 -1.78 1.54 13.14
N LEU A 304 -0.61 0.90 13.07
CA LEU A 304 0.17 0.72 11.85
C LEU A 304 -0.12 -0.58 11.08
N HIS A 305 -1.23 -1.29 11.36
CA HIS A 305 -1.55 -2.55 10.66
C HIS A 305 -1.69 -2.42 9.13
N LYS A 306 -1.84 -1.21 8.60
CA LYS A 306 -1.86 -0.92 7.17
C LYS A 306 -0.53 -0.43 6.60
N LEU A 307 0.51 -0.29 7.42
CA LEU A 307 1.84 0.10 6.97
C LEU A 307 2.45 -0.97 6.05
N ALA A 308 2.45 -2.24 6.45
CA ALA A 308 3.02 -3.31 5.62
C ALA A 308 2.33 -3.43 4.24
N PRO A 309 0.99 -3.45 4.13
CA PRO A 309 0.32 -3.38 2.82
C PRO A 309 0.70 -2.17 1.96
N HIS A 310 0.94 -1.01 2.57
CA HIS A 310 1.41 0.16 1.84
C HIS A 310 2.86 -0.01 1.35
N ILE A 311 3.77 -0.44 2.22
CA ILE A 311 5.19 -0.64 1.89
C ILE A 311 5.38 -1.75 0.86
N GLN A 312 4.57 -2.80 0.90
CA GLN A 312 4.52 -3.82 -0.16
C GLN A 312 4.40 -3.20 -1.54
N GLN A 313 3.47 -2.25 -1.72
CA GLN A 313 3.37 -1.58 -3.01
C GLN A 313 4.55 -0.65 -3.26
N VAL A 314 4.96 0.16 -2.27
CA VAL A 314 6.06 1.11 -2.43
C VAL A 314 7.32 0.39 -2.89
N ASP A 315 7.72 -0.69 -2.24
CA ASP A 315 8.99 -1.35 -2.50
C ASP A 315 8.89 -2.35 -3.65
N MET A 316 7.94 -3.30 -3.60
CA MET A 316 7.87 -4.39 -4.58
C MET A 316 7.53 -3.89 -5.99
N GLU A 317 6.64 -2.89 -6.12
CA GLU A 317 6.31 -2.31 -7.43
C GLU A 317 7.41 -1.36 -7.95
N SER A 318 8.22 -0.79 -7.05
CA SER A 318 9.38 0.04 -7.44
C SER A 318 10.55 -0.82 -7.89
N ASN A 319 10.96 -1.77 -7.06
CA ASN A 319 12.26 -2.44 -7.16
C ASN A 319 12.17 -3.90 -7.63
N GLY A 320 10.97 -4.46 -7.79
CA GLY A 320 10.75 -5.77 -8.41
C GLY A 320 11.00 -5.74 -9.92
N LYS A 321 12.25 -5.51 -10.32
CA LYS A 321 12.68 -5.30 -11.70
C LYS A 321 13.72 -6.35 -12.09
N ARG A 322 13.74 -6.68 -13.39
CA ARG A 322 14.69 -7.64 -14.00
C ARG A 322 15.69 -7.00 -14.95
N VAL A 323 15.53 -5.70 -15.23
CA VAL A 323 16.42 -4.92 -16.09
C VAL A 323 16.91 -3.69 -15.36
N ASP A 324 18.12 -3.26 -15.68
CA ASP A 324 18.67 -1.98 -15.26
C ASP A 324 18.03 -0.80 -16.01
N LEU A 325 18.46 0.41 -15.67
CA LEU A 325 17.96 1.67 -16.23
C LEU A 325 18.25 1.83 -17.73
N ASP A 326 19.27 1.16 -18.26
CA ASP A 326 19.65 1.19 -19.67
C ASP A 326 19.05 0.02 -20.48
N GLY A 327 18.31 -0.87 -19.80
CA GLY A 327 17.58 -1.99 -20.39
C GLY A 327 18.36 -3.31 -20.44
N GLY A 328 19.54 -3.38 -19.82
CA GLY A 328 20.30 -4.62 -19.66
C GLY A 328 19.65 -5.55 -18.64
N GLU A 329 19.73 -6.88 -18.86
CA GLU A 329 19.25 -7.84 -17.86
C GLU A 329 20.18 -7.87 -16.64
N LEU A 330 19.58 -7.87 -15.44
CA LEU A 330 20.34 -7.93 -14.20
C LEU A 330 20.96 -9.32 -14.00
N GLY A 331 22.24 -9.35 -13.64
CA GLY A 331 22.95 -10.58 -13.24
C GLY A 331 22.63 -11.05 -11.82
N PHE A 332 21.71 -10.38 -11.12
CA PHE A 332 21.33 -10.64 -9.73
C PHE A 332 19.84 -10.34 -9.52
N SER A 333 19.27 -10.88 -8.44
CA SER A 333 17.90 -10.55 -8.03
C SER A 333 17.86 -9.18 -7.34
N ALA A 334 16.88 -8.37 -7.69
CA ALA A 334 16.58 -7.09 -7.05
C ALA A 334 15.13 -7.05 -6.54
N GLY A 335 14.91 -6.22 -5.52
CA GLY A 335 13.63 -6.11 -4.81
C GLY A 335 13.40 -7.28 -3.85
N GLU A 336 12.93 -6.97 -2.65
CA GLU A 336 12.54 -7.96 -1.65
C GLU A 336 11.05 -8.30 -1.72
N VAL A 337 10.69 -9.48 -1.23
CA VAL A 337 9.30 -9.79 -0.87
C VAL A 337 9.02 -9.21 0.50
N ASP A 338 8.27 -8.11 0.54
CA ASP A 338 7.82 -7.49 1.78
C ASP A 338 6.54 -8.14 2.32
N PHE A 339 6.52 -8.39 3.62
CA PHE A 339 5.32 -8.80 4.34
C PHE A 339 5.39 -8.36 5.79
N GLY A 340 4.28 -8.45 6.51
CA GLY A 340 4.30 -8.14 7.93
C GLY A 340 2.92 -7.97 8.55
N GLU A 341 2.89 -8.08 9.86
CA GLU A 341 1.73 -7.83 10.72
C GLU A 341 2.22 -7.12 11.99
N PRO A 342 1.36 -6.34 12.67
CA PRO A 342 1.75 -5.72 13.94
C PRO A 342 2.22 -6.74 14.98
N GLY A 343 3.19 -6.35 15.78
CA GLY A 343 3.48 -7.01 17.05
C GLY A 343 2.34 -6.73 18.05
N THR A 344 1.91 -7.70 18.86
CA THR A 344 2.44 -9.07 18.99
C THR A 344 1.76 -10.10 18.08
N ASN A 345 0.76 -9.71 17.28
CA ASN A 345 -0.02 -10.61 16.43
C ASN A 345 0.86 -11.50 15.52
N GLY A 346 1.87 -10.90 14.88
CA GLY A 346 2.81 -11.63 14.03
C GLY A 346 3.59 -12.73 14.77
N GLN A 347 3.83 -12.55 16.09
CA GLN A 347 4.50 -13.56 16.92
C GLN A 347 3.70 -14.86 17.00
N HIS A 348 2.38 -14.74 17.02
CA HIS A 348 1.45 -15.86 17.09
C HIS A 348 0.97 -16.31 15.70
N SER A 349 1.69 -15.95 14.64
CA SER A 349 1.37 -16.32 13.26
C SER A 349 2.56 -16.95 12.55
N PHE A 350 3.63 -16.17 12.31
CA PHE A 350 4.74 -16.59 11.44
C PHE A 350 6.12 -16.49 12.09
N TYR A 351 6.24 -16.03 13.35
CA TYR A 351 7.55 -15.93 14.01
C TYR A 351 8.22 -17.29 14.25
N GLN A 352 7.46 -18.39 14.31
CA GLN A 352 8.02 -19.74 14.29
C GLN A 352 8.98 -19.93 13.10
N LEU A 353 8.56 -19.49 11.91
CA LEU A 353 9.39 -19.52 10.71
C LEU A 353 10.54 -18.52 10.83
N LEU A 354 10.30 -17.30 11.35
CA LEU A 354 11.37 -16.32 11.53
C LEU A 354 12.48 -16.81 12.47
N HIS A 355 12.15 -17.62 13.48
CA HIS A 355 13.08 -18.11 14.51
C HIS A 355 13.76 -19.44 14.18
N GLN A 356 13.08 -20.37 13.52
CA GLN A 356 13.61 -21.72 13.28
C GLN A 356 13.58 -22.15 11.80
N GLY A 357 12.85 -21.43 10.95
CA GLY A 357 12.83 -21.64 9.50
C GLY A 357 13.86 -20.78 8.77
N GLN A 358 13.52 -20.38 7.54
CA GLN A 358 14.35 -19.49 6.71
C GLN A 358 14.72 -18.19 7.43
N VAL A 359 15.90 -17.66 7.15
CA VAL A 359 16.36 -16.39 7.73
C VAL A 359 15.71 -15.23 6.98
N VAL A 360 14.92 -14.44 7.69
CA VAL A 360 14.21 -13.28 7.14
C VAL A 360 14.59 -12.06 7.96
N PRO A 361 15.29 -11.07 7.37
CA PRO A 361 15.51 -9.77 8.00
C PRO A 361 14.21 -9.09 8.42
N ALA A 362 14.25 -8.47 9.59
CA ALA A 362 13.07 -7.85 10.19
C ALA A 362 13.31 -6.38 10.58
N ASP A 363 12.38 -5.51 10.19
CA ASP A 363 12.31 -4.13 10.64
C ASP A 363 11.28 -4.04 11.77
N PHE A 364 11.75 -3.89 13.01
CA PHE A 364 10.91 -3.67 14.19
C PHE A 364 10.67 -2.17 14.36
N ILE A 365 9.41 -1.75 14.47
CA ILE A 365 9.05 -0.33 14.68
C ILE A 365 8.25 -0.19 15.98
N GLY A 366 8.79 0.53 16.96
CA GLY A 366 8.20 0.72 18.28
C GLY A 366 8.06 2.19 18.66
N PHE A 367 7.24 2.45 19.69
CA PHE A 367 7.01 3.79 20.23
C PHE A 367 7.16 3.80 21.74
N ARG A 368 7.71 4.89 22.30
CA ARG A 368 7.83 5.07 23.75
C ARG A 368 6.47 5.30 24.43
N ALA A 369 5.49 5.84 23.71
CA ALA A 369 4.15 6.12 24.24
C ALA A 369 3.02 5.62 23.34
N SER A 370 1.97 5.08 23.96
CA SER A 370 0.72 4.68 23.30
C SER A 370 -0.16 5.88 22.94
N GLN A 371 -0.95 5.74 21.88
CA GLN A 371 -2.05 6.66 21.58
C GLN A 371 -3.22 6.51 22.57
N GLN A 372 -3.34 5.34 23.20
CA GLN A 372 -4.41 4.96 24.13
C GLN A 372 -3.81 4.26 25.35
N PRO A 373 -3.16 5.00 26.29
CA PRO A 373 -2.53 4.39 27.44
C PRO A 373 -3.57 3.71 28.35
N ARG A 374 -3.20 2.52 28.85
CA ARG A 374 -4.01 1.70 29.76
C ARG A 374 -3.07 1.08 30.80
N ALA A 375 -3.44 1.24 32.06
CA ALA A 375 -2.80 0.63 33.21
C ALA A 375 -3.91 0.24 34.19
N LEU A 376 -3.86 -0.99 34.69
CA LEU A 376 -4.86 -1.54 35.60
C LEU A 376 -4.22 -1.77 36.96
N LYS A 377 -4.98 -1.49 38.03
CA LYS A 377 -4.52 -1.75 39.40
C LYS A 377 -4.35 -3.27 39.58
N GLY A 378 -3.18 -3.69 40.05
CA GLY A 378 -2.86 -5.10 40.29
C GLY A 378 -2.05 -5.75 39.18
N GLU A 379 -1.98 -5.14 38.00
CA GLU A 379 -1.08 -5.60 36.92
C GLU A 379 0.35 -5.06 37.15
N PRO A 380 1.39 -5.86 36.84
CA PRO A 380 2.78 -5.47 37.12
C PRO A 380 3.28 -4.34 36.22
N VAL A 381 2.74 -4.22 35.01
CA VAL A 381 3.12 -3.21 34.01
C VAL A 381 1.89 -2.69 33.25
N ALA A 382 2.02 -1.53 32.62
CA ALA A 382 0.98 -1.01 31.73
C ALA A 382 0.87 -1.87 30.46
N ASN A 383 -0.29 -1.87 29.78
CA ASN A 383 -0.49 -2.63 28.53
C ASN A 383 0.54 -2.26 27.45
N HIS A 384 0.99 -1.00 27.41
CA HIS A 384 2.01 -0.55 26.45
C HIS A 384 3.39 -1.09 26.79
N ASP A 385 3.73 -1.20 28.08
CA ASP A 385 5.01 -1.77 28.50
C ASP A 385 5.04 -3.28 28.25
N GLU A 386 3.91 -3.99 28.43
CA GLU A 386 3.78 -5.40 28.06
C GLU A 386 4.02 -5.63 26.55
N LEU A 387 3.45 -4.75 25.70
CA LEU A 387 3.73 -4.74 24.26
C LEU A 387 5.21 -4.49 23.97
N MET A 388 5.82 -3.52 24.65
CA MET A 388 7.20 -3.12 24.41
C MET A 388 8.22 -4.11 24.99
N ALA A 389 7.89 -4.87 26.04
CA ALA A 389 8.72 -5.98 26.53
C ALA A 389 9.02 -6.96 25.39
N ASN A 390 8.00 -7.28 24.60
CA ASN A 390 8.14 -8.11 23.41
C ASN A 390 8.93 -7.43 22.28
N PHE A 391 8.74 -6.12 22.07
CA PHE A 391 9.49 -5.34 21.07
C PHE A 391 11.00 -5.41 21.31
N PHE A 392 11.44 -5.38 22.57
CA PHE A 392 12.86 -5.50 22.92
C PHE A 392 13.35 -6.95 22.90
N ALA A 393 12.54 -7.90 23.39
CA ALA A 393 12.95 -9.30 23.50
C ALA A 393 13.12 -10.00 22.15
N GLN A 394 12.26 -9.70 21.17
CA GLN A 394 12.23 -10.44 19.90
C GLN A 394 13.48 -10.22 19.01
N PRO A 395 14.00 -8.99 18.83
CA PRO A 395 15.28 -8.77 18.16
C PRO A 395 16.44 -9.52 18.81
N ASP A 396 16.50 -9.56 20.15
CA ASP A 396 17.55 -10.28 20.88
C ASP A 396 17.42 -11.79 20.72
N ALA A 397 16.20 -12.33 20.78
CA ALA A 397 15.95 -13.75 20.55
C ALA A 397 16.37 -14.17 19.12
N LEU A 398 16.09 -13.34 18.11
CA LEU A 398 16.52 -13.57 16.73
C LEU A 398 18.05 -13.52 16.58
N ALA A 399 18.70 -12.56 17.22
CA ALA A 399 20.14 -12.37 17.12
C ALA A 399 20.94 -13.44 17.89
N VAL A 400 20.57 -13.72 19.14
CA VAL A 400 21.33 -14.56 20.06
C VAL A 400 20.97 -16.04 19.92
N GLY A 401 19.68 -16.35 19.77
CA GLY A 401 19.21 -17.73 19.78
C GLY A 401 19.38 -18.43 21.14
N LYS A 402 19.44 -19.77 21.09
CA LYS A 402 19.52 -20.66 22.26
C LYS A 402 20.17 -21.97 21.87
N THR A 403 21.27 -22.33 22.53
CA THR A 403 22.08 -23.51 22.20
C THR A 403 21.52 -24.79 22.81
N ALA A 404 22.03 -25.93 22.35
CA ALA A 404 21.65 -27.24 22.87
C ALA A 404 22.04 -27.42 24.35
N GLU A 405 23.18 -26.86 24.76
CA GLU A 405 23.68 -26.87 26.13
C GLU A 405 22.74 -26.07 27.04
N GLN A 406 22.28 -24.90 26.60
CA GLN A 406 21.29 -24.11 27.32
C GLN A 406 19.97 -24.87 27.46
N CYS A 407 19.50 -25.54 26.40
CA CYS A 407 18.33 -26.40 26.49
C CYS A 407 18.50 -27.52 27.54
N ARG A 408 19.64 -28.22 27.54
CA ARG A 408 19.91 -29.28 28.53
C ARG A 408 20.00 -28.75 29.95
N ALA A 409 20.63 -27.59 30.15
CA ALA A 409 20.72 -26.94 31.46
C ALA A 409 19.35 -26.56 32.04
N GLU A 410 18.36 -26.31 31.18
CA GLU A 410 16.95 -26.08 31.58
C GLU A 410 16.16 -27.39 31.78
N GLY A 411 16.80 -28.55 31.72
CA GLY A 411 16.16 -29.85 31.89
C GLY A 411 15.36 -30.33 30.68
N VAL A 412 15.62 -29.80 29.48
CA VAL A 412 15.04 -30.35 28.24
C VAL A 412 15.63 -31.74 27.99
N SER A 413 14.77 -32.74 27.79
CA SER A 413 15.21 -34.10 27.44
C SER A 413 15.97 -34.12 26.11
N ASP A 414 16.98 -35.00 25.99
CA ASP A 414 17.84 -35.04 24.80
C ASP A 414 17.05 -35.23 23.49
N ALA A 415 15.95 -35.98 23.51
CA ALA A 415 15.07 -36.16 22.35
C ALA A 415 14.41 -34.84 21.89
N LEU A 416 14.17 -33.89 22.79
CA LEU A 416 13.53 -32.60 22.48
C LEU A 416 14.53 -31.47 22.26
N VAL A 417 15.80 -31.64 22.62
CA VAL A 417 16.83 -30.61 22.46
C VAL A 417 16.89 -30.06 21.02
N PRO A 418 16.98 -30.88 19.95
CA PRO A 418 17.06 -30.37 18.59
C PRO A 418 15.86 -29.51 18.17
N HIS A 419 14.68 -29.78 18.73
CA HIS A 419 13.46 -29.03 18.45
C HIS A 419 13.37 -27.70 19.19
N LYS A 420 14.12 -27.53 20.28
CA LYS A 420 14.13 -26.33 21.13
C LYS A 420 15.38 -25.46 20.96
N VAL A 421 16.30 -25.86 20.09
CA VAL A 421 17.44 -25.03 19.69
C VAL A 421 16.95 -23.88 18.80
N PHE A 422 17.48 -22.69 19.05
CA PHE A 422 17.31 -21.51 18.21
C PHE A 422 18.69 -21.12 17.69
N ALA A 423 18.89 -21.17 16.37
CA ALA A 423 20.21 -20.97 15.78
C ALA A 423 20.78 -19.54 15.97
N GLY A 424 19.93 -18.56 16.31
CA GLY A 424 20.34 -17.15 16.38
C GLY A 424 20.76 -16.61 15.01
N ASN A 425 21.59 -15.56 15.01
CA ASN A 425 22.16 -14.91 13.82
C ASN A 425 21.14 -14.49 12.75
N ARG A 426 19.92 -14.13 13.18
CA ARG A 426 18.85 -13.63 12.30
C ARG A 426 18.78 -12.11 12.42
N PRO A 427 18.92 -11.38 11.30
CA PRO A 427 19.20 -9.94 11.37
C PRO A 427 17.93 -9.12 11.65
N SER A 428 18.12 -7.99 12.33
CA SER A 428 17.04 -7.01 12.53
C SER A 428 17.51 -5.57 12.55
N ASN A 429 16.64 -4.67 12.11
CA ASN A 429 16.70 -3.25 12.39
C ASN A 429 15.63 -2.91 13.42
N VAL A 430 15.96 -2.07 14.40
CA VAL A 430 15.03 -1.65 15.46
C VAL A 430 14.89 -0.14 15.44
N LEU A 431 13.69 0.33 15.10
CA LEU A 431 13.31 1.74 15.06
C LEU A 431 12.48 2.08 16.30
N LEU A 432 12.97 3.00 17.12
CA LEU A 432 12.23 3.52 18.27
C LEU A 432 11.91 5.01 18.09
N LEU A 433 10.63 5.34 18.18
CA LEU A 433 10.11 6.71 18.08
C LEU A 433 9.43 7.11 19.40
N GLU A 434 9.19 8.40 19.61
CA GLU A 434 8.55 8.89 20.83
C GLU A 434 7.08 8.45 20.94
N ARG A 435 6.27 8.80 19.94
CA ARG A 435 4.84 8.50 19.91
C ARG A 435 4.33 8.54 18.48
N LEU A 436 3.38 7.69 18.14
CA LEU A 436 2.71 7.77 16.84
C LEU A 436 1.70 8.93 16.82
N GLY A 437 1.99 9.96 16.04
CA GLY A 437 1.07 11.03 15.66
C GLY A 437 1.26 11.43 14.18
N PRO A 438 0.60 12.50 13.69
CA PRO A 438 0.70 12.91 12.29
C PRO A 438 2.14 13.10 11.82
N TYR A 439 2.95 13.85 12.57
CA TYR A 439 4.34 14.11 12.24
C TYR A 439 5.18 12.83 12.13
N SER A 440 5.17 11.96 13.14
CA SER A 440 5.94 10.71 13.10
C SER A 440 5.42 9.72 12.04
N CYS A 441 4.12 9.73 11.74
CA CYS A 441 3.55 8.97 10.63
C CYS A 441 4.11 9.43 9.28
N GLY A 442 4.22 10.75 9.08
CA GLY A 442 4.88 11.34 7.91
C GLY A 442 6.36 10.97 7.84
N GLN A 443 7.06 10.96 8.97
CA GLN A 443 8.45 10.50 9.01
C GLN A 443 8.59 9.04 8.58
N LEU A 444 7.75 8.14 9.09
CA LEU A 444 7.78 6.73 8.70
C LEU A 444 7.46 6.53 7.22
N LEU A 445 6.48 7.25 6.68
CA LEU A 445 6.20 7.23 5.24
C LEU A 445 7.46 7.55 4.42
N ALA A 446 8.02 8.74 4.62
CA ALA A 446 9.14 9.23 3.83
C ALA A 446 10.39 8.38 4.04
N LEU A 447 10.59 7.82 5.24
CA LEU A 447 11.70 6.92 5.52
C LEU A 447 11.70 5.71 4.58
N TYR A 448 10.54 5.09 4.39
CA TYR A 448 10.41 3.92 3.52
C TYR A 448 10.34 4.29 2.03
N GLU A 449 9.72 5.41 1.65
CA GLU A 449 9.80 5.93 0.27
C GLU A 449 11.27 6.09 -0.16
N HIS A 450 12.08 6.71 0.70
CA HIS A 450 13.48 6.99 0.39
C HIS A 450 14.38 5.76 0.52
N ARG A 451 14.09 4.86 1.46
CA ARG A 451 14.78 3.57 1.55
C ARG A 451 14.66 2.81 0.22
N THR A 452 13.44 2.72 -0.32
CA THR A 452 13.17 2.08 -1.61
C THR A 452 13.93 2.77 -2.74
N ALA A 453 13.92 4.10 -2.79
CA ALA A 453 14.67 4.86 -3.80
C ALA A 453 16.19 4.62 -3.71
N VAL A 454 16.76 4.61 -2.50
CA VAL A 454 18.20 4.30 -2.29
C VAL A 454 18.55 2.96 -2.90
N GLN A 455 17.76 1.91 -2.63
CA GLN A 455 18.07 0.58 -3.16
C GLN A 455 18.01 0.55 -4.68
N GLY A 456 16.97 1.11 -5.28
CA GLY A 456 16.86 1.20 -6.72
C GLY A 456 18.03 1.95 -7.35
N PHE A 457 18.46 3.05 -6.75
CA PHE A 457 19.62 3.81 -7.23
C PHE A 457 20.93 3.03 -7.14
N VAL A 458 21.15 2.25 -6.08
CA VAL A 458 22.35 1.43 -5.93
C VAL A 458 22.33 0.23 -6.89
N TRP A 459 21.18 -0.43 -7.08
CA TRP A 459 21.02 -1.49 -8.06
C TRP A 459 21.01 -1.01 -9.52
N GLY A 460 20.88 0.31 -9.75
CA GLY A 460 20.82 0.88 -11.11
C GLY A 460 19.47 0.67 -11.81
N LEU A 461 18.38 0.63 -11.06
CA LEU A 461 17.03 0.39 -11.57
C LEU A 461 16.26 1.69 -11.83
N ASN A 462 15.18 1.59 -12.59
CA ASN A 462 14.11 2.59 -12.55
C ASN A 462 13.07 2.22 -11.48
N SER A 463 13.13 2.84 -10.30
CA SER A 463 12.16 2.62 -9.21
C SER A 463 10.78 3.24 -9.46
N PHE A 464 10.58 3.94 -10.58
CA PHE A 464 9.45 4.87 -10.74
C PHE A 464 8.49 4.49 -11.88
N ASP A 465 8.85 3.51 -12.71
CA ASP A 465 7.95 2.86 -13.67
C ASP A 465 7.30 1.59 -13.08
N GLN A 466 6.38 0.99 -13.86
CA GLN A 466 5.71 -0.27 -13.49
C GLN A 466 5.20 -1.06 -14.73
N TRP A 467 6.01 -1.24 -15.77
CA TRP A 467 5.58 -1.90 -17.01
C TRP A 467 4.99 -3.31 -16.84
N GLY A 468 5.41 -4.03 -15.79
CA GLY A 468 4.97 -5.40 -15.50
C GLY A 468 3.46 -5.56 -15.26
N VAL A 469 2.71 -4.48 -14.98
CA VAL A 469 1.27 -4.56 -14.70
C VAL A 469 0.39 -4.53 -15.96
N GLU A 470 0.94 -4.19 -17.12
CA GLU A 470 0.14 -3.93 -18.33
C GLU A 470 -0.39 -5.21 -19.00
N LEU A 471 0.39 -6.29 -19.01
CA LEU A 471 -0.01 -7.55 -19.66
C LEU A 471 -1.32 -8.10 -19.07
N GLY A 472 -1.44 -8.10 -17.74
CA GLY A 472 -2.65 -8.54 -17.05
C GLY A 472 -3.88 -7.70 -17.43
N LYS A 473 -3.73 -6.38 -17.58
CA LYS A 473 -4.83 -5.48 -17.98
C LYS A 473 -5.32 -5.77 -19.40
N VAL A 474 -4.39 -6.01 -20.34
CA VAL A 474 -4.73 -6.36 -21.73
C VAL A 474 -5.50 -7.67 -21.78
N LEU A 475 -5.00 -8.72 -21.11
CA LEU A 475 -5.66 -10.03 -21.08
C LEU A 475 -7.03 -9.97 -20.38
N ALA A 476 -7.14 -9.24 -19.27
CA ALA A 476 -8.42 -9.04 -18.58
C ALA A 476 -9.45 -8.31 -19.45
N LYS A 477 -9.02 -7.34 -20.27
CA LYS A 477 -9.90 -6.68 -21.26
C LYS A 477 -10.43 -7.67 -22.30
N GLN A 478 -9.60 -8.59 -22.79
CA GLN A 478 -10.02 -9.65 -23.70
C GLN A 478 -11.06 -10.57 -23.05
N VAL A 479 -10.78 -11.05 -21.84
CA VAL A 479 -11.72 -11.90 -21.06
C VAL A 479 -13.03 -11.16 -20.81
N ARG A 480 -12.99 -9.87 -20.45
CA ARG A 480 -14.19 -9.05 -20.24
C ARG A 480 -15.03 -8.95 -21.51
N THR A 481 -14.41 -8.76 -22.69
CA THR A 481 -15.11 -8.75 -23.98
C THR A 481 -15.77 -10.11 -24.25
N GLN A 482 -15.05 -11.21 -24.00
CA GLN A 482 -15.63 -12.56 -24.11
C GLN A 482 -16.83 -12.74 -23.18
N LEU A 483 -16.69 -12.40 -21.89
CA LEU A 483 -17.78 -12.52 -20.92
C LEU A 483 -19.01 -11.70 -21.32
N ALA A 484 -18.80 -10.48 -21.82
CA ALA A 484 -19.88 -9.64 -22.33
C ALA A 484 -20.56 -10.26 -23.56
N SER A 485 -19.78 -10.79 -24.51
CA SER A 485 -20.28 -11.49 -25.70
C SER A 485 -21.08 -12.74 -25.33
N SER A 486 -20.54 -13.61 -24.48
CA SER A 486 -21.21 -14.83 -24.03
C SER A 486 -22.49 -14.55 -23.26
N ARG A 487 -22.49 -13.57 -22.34
CA ARG A 487 -23.68 -13.26 -21.52
C ARG A 487 -24.77 -12.52 -22.28
N ARG A 488 -24.42 -11.65 -23.24
CA ARG A 488 -25.40 -10.80 -23.96
C ARG A 488 -25.81 -11.35 -25.31
N ALA A 489 -24.91 -12.03 -26.02
CA ALA A 489 -25.09 -12.48 -27.39
C ALA A 489 -24.95 -14.01 -27.55
N GLY A 490 -24.79 -14.76 -26.46
CA GLY A 490 -24.66 -16.23 -26.51
C GLY A 490 -23.38 -16.71 -27.19
N GLY A 491 -22.36 -15.86 -27.35
CA GLY A 491 -21.11 -16.22 -28.00
C GLY A 491 -20.36 -17.35 -27.28
N SER A 492 -19.85 -18.32 -28.03
CA SER A 492 -18.99 -19.38 -27.50
C SER A 492 -17.63 -18.83 -27.04
N VAL A 493 -16.98 -19.56 -26.13
CA VAL A 493 -15.63 -19.22 -25.67
C VAL A 493 -14.62 -19.53 -26.78
N ALA A 494 -13.81 -18.55 -27.16
CA ALA A 494 -12.78 -18.70 -28.19
C ALA A 494 -11.58 -17.79 -27.95
N GLY A 495 -10.41 -18.15 -28.50
CA GLY A 495 -9.21 -17.30 -28.45
C GLY A 495 -8.43 -17.35 -27.13
N PHE A 496 -8.63 -18.40 -26.31
CA PHE A 496 -7.88 -18.64 -25.08
C PHE A 496 -7.22 -20.03 -25.09
N ASN A 497 -6.16 -20.20 -24.27
CA ASN A 497 -5.52 -21.50 -24.07
C ASN A 497 -6.52 -22.54 -23.51
N PRO A 498 -6.25 -23.86 -23.66
CA PRO A 498 -7.20 -24.91 -23.29
C PRO A 498 -7.70 -24.82 -21.83
N SER A 499 -6.80 -24.51 -20.89
CA SER A 499 -7.15 -24.37 -19.47
C SER A 499 -8.11 -23.21 -19.21
N THR A 500 -7.84 -22.04 -19.80
CA THR A 500 -8.67 -20.84 -19.64
C THR A 500 -10.02 -21.03 -20.33
N SER A 501 -10.04 -21.65 -21.51
CA SER A 501 -11.27 -21.96 -22.23
C SER A 501 -12.19 -22.86 -21.40
N ALA A 502 -11.67 -23.98 -20.87
CA ALA A 502 -12.46 -24.90 -20.05
C ALA A 502 -12.99 -24.24 -18.77
N LEU A 503 -12.19 -23.39 -18.10
CA LEU A 503 -12.63 -22.68 -16.90
C LEU A 503 -13.67 -21.59 -17.22
N LEU A 504 -13.53 -20.85 -18.33
CA LEU A 504 -14.51 -19.86 -18.76
C LEU A 504 -15.83 -20.51 -19.14
N GLU A 505 -15.80 -21.64 -19.85
CA GLU A 505 -16.99 -22.42 -20.15
C GLU A 505 -17.70 -22.83 -18.85
N ARG A 506 -16.96 -23.41 -17.89
CA ARG A 506 -17.53 -23.79 -16.59
C ARG A 506 -18.11 -22.59 -15.84
N TYR A 507 -17.42 -21.45 -15.82
CA TYR A 507 -17.89 -20.22 -15.18
C TYR A 507 -19.15 -19.65 -15.83
N LEU A 508 -19.26 -19.73 -17.16
CA LEU A 508 -20.41 -19.24 -17.93
C LEU A 508 -21.62 -20.19 -17.87
N GLY A 509 -21.46 -21.39 -17.31
CA GLY A 509 -22.53 -22.39 -17.20
C GLY A 509 -22.51 -23.45 -18.31
N GLY A 510 -21.36 -23.66 -18.96
CA GLY A 510 -21.10 -24.76 -19.89
C GLY A 510 -21.19 -26.11 -19.19
N ALA A 511 -22.35 -26.74 -19.38
CA ALA A 511 -22.74 -28.14 -19.16
C ALA A 511 -21.68 -29.09 -18.55
N GLN A 512 -22.06 -29.71 -17.42
CA GLN A 512 -21.85 -31.16 -17.30
C GLN A 512 -22.55 -31.86 -18.48
N ARG A 513 -21.82 -32.05 -19.59
CA ARG A 513 -21.90 -33.30 -20.34
C ARG A 513 -20.93 -34.27 -19.65
N VAL A 514 -21.33 -34.75 -18.49
CA VAL A 514 -20.69 -35.90 -17.83
C VAL A 514 -21.75 -37.01 -17.82
N GLY A 515 -21.48 -38.09 -18.53
CA GLY A 515 -22.31 -39.29 -18.55
C GLY A 515 -23.07 -39.48 -19.85
N GLY A 516 -22.37 -39.92 -20.91
CA GLY A 516 -23.02 -40.70 -21.94
C GLY A 516 -23.63 -41.93 -21.29
N GLN A 517 -24.95 -41.94 -21.11
CA GLN A 517 -25.71 -43.17 -20.92
C GLN A 517 -25.48 -44.02 -22.17
N ALA A 518 -24.72 -45.11 -22.00
CA ALA A 518 -24.74 -46.22 -22.93
C ALA A 518 -26.19 -46.69 -23.06
N LYS A 519 -26.84 -46.30 -24.16
CA LYS A 519 -28.09 -46.95 -24.59
C LYS A 519 -27.74 -48.38 -24.99
N THR A 520 -27.88 -49.32 -24.06
CA THR A 520 -28.06 -50.73 -24.36
C THR A 520 -29.33 -50.87 -25.20
N LYS A 521 -29.17 -50.89 -26.52
CA LYS A 521 -30.18 -51.42 -27.44
C LYS A 521 -30.16 -52.95 -27.33
N THR A 522 -30.95 -53.51 -26.44
CA THR A 522 -31.39 -54.90 -26.56
C THR A 522 -32.28 -55.00 -27.80
N ARG A 523 -31.74 -55.66 -28.82
CA ARG A 523 -32.37 -55.93 -30.11
C ARG A 523 -33.25 -57.17 -29.92
N THR A 524 -34.56 -56.95 -29.77
CA THR A 524 -35.56 -58.02 -29.94
C THR A 524 -35.63 -58.38 -31.42
N GLY A 525 -35.30 -59.63 -31.73
CA GLY A 525 -35.44 -60.23 -33.06
C GLY A 525 -35.77 -61.70 -32.88
N ALA A 526 -37.05 -62.03 -33.04
CA ALA A 526 -37.60 -63.38 -32.95
C ALA A 526 -37.41 -64.16 -34.26
N LYS A 527 -37.12 -65.47 -34.14
CA LYS A 527 -37.64 -66.63 -34.91
C LYS A 527 -36.69 -67.82 -34.68
N ALA A 528 -37.10 -68.87 -33.95
CA ALA A 528 -37.94 -70.00 -34.34
C ALA A 528 -37.12 -71.21 -34.83
N GLY A 529 -37.29 -72.37 -34.18
CA GLY A 529 -37.00 -73.68 -34.80
C GLY A 529 -36.47 -74.79 -33.87
N ARG A 530 -37.38 -75.70 -33.49
CA ARG A 530 -37.24 -77.19 -33.38
C ARG A 530 -36.13 -77.79 -32.49
N SER A 531 -36.50 -78.57 -31.46
CA SER A 531 -36.58 -80.06 -31.45
C SER A 531 -35.19 -80.71 -31.30
N THR A 532 -34.85 -81.55 -30.31
CA THR A 532 -35.45 -82.83 -29.90
C THR A 532 -34.83 -83.31 -28.58
N LYS A 533 -35.64 -84.03 -27.81
CA LYS A 533 -35.38 -85.16 -26.87
C LYS A 533 -34.54 -84.92 -25.62
#